data_AF-A0A8B7VPW3-F1
#
_entry.id   AF-A0A8B7VPW3-F1
#
_cell.length_a   1.000
_cell.length_b   1.000
_cell.length_c   1.000
_cell.angle_alpha   90.00
_cell.angle_beta   90.00
_cell.angle_gamma   90.00
#
_symmetry.space_group_name_H-M   'P 1'
#
loop_
_entity.id
_entity.type
_entity.pdbx_description
1 polymer ?
#
loop_
_entity_poly.entity_id
_entity_poly.type
_entity_poly.pdbx_seq_one_letter_code
_entity_poly.pdbx_strand_id
1 'polypeptide(L)'
;MPAEAEPWEGAGQNCSIGGRGGAELRPETRRSGSPRTVRYRIMFLEILLASVLGFLIYRYISWNKEETLALEDGWWGPGAKPTAREDESIRPFKVETSDEEIKDLHQRIDNFRWTAPLEDSRFHYGFNSNYLKKVLSYWRNEFDWRKQVEILNKYPHFKTKIEGKLPEHLGL
;
A
#
# COMPACT_ATOMS: atom_id res chain seq x y z
N MET A 1 2.04 33.46 7.62
CA MET A 1 3.28 33.59 6.82
C MET A 1 2.88 33.55 5.36
N PRO A 2 2.78 34.71 4.69
CA PRO A 2 2.57 34.76 3.25
C PRO A 2 3.90 34.55 2.52
N ALA A 3 3.84 33.84 1.39
CA ALA A 3 4.95 33.75 0.45
C ALA A 3 4.91 35.01 -0.42
N GLU A 4 5.94 35.84 -0.30
CA GLU A 4 6.20 37.02 -1.14
C GLU A 4 6.68 36.54 -2.52
N ALA A 5 6.00 37.02 -3.55
CA ALA A 5 6.45 37.04 -4.95
C ALA A 5 6.59 38.50 -5.35
N GLU A 6 7.76 38.85 -5.88
CA GLU A 6 8.21 40.20 -6.26
C GLU A 6 9.21 40.00 -7.44
N PRO A 7 9.59 41.02 -8.23
CA PRO A 7 8.74 41.87 -9.09
C PRO A 7 9.40 42.24 -10.47
N TRP A 8 8.64 43.01 -11.27
CA TRP A 8 8.97 43.96 -12.38
C TRP A 8 9.61 43.40 -13.69
N GLU A 9 9.05 43.58 -14.90
CA GLU A 9 8.62 44.78 -15.67
C GLU A 9 9.70 45.87 -15.88
N GLY A 10 10.35 45.83 -17.04
CA GLY A 10 11.18 46.91 -17.57
C GLY A 10 10.86 47.17 -19.04
N ALA A 11 10.02 48.19 -19.28
CA ALA A 11 9.65 48.68 -20.59
C ALA A 11 10.67 49.70 -21.14
N GLY A 12 10.85 49.72 -22.47
CA GLY A 12 10.76 50.98 -23.22
C GLY A 12 12.03 51.61 -23.83
N GLN A 13 12.00 51.65 -25.17
CA GLN A 13 12.21 52.84 -26.04
C GLN A 13 13.56 53.06 -26.77
N ASN A 14 13.47 52.88 -28.11
CA ASN A 14 13.88 53.74 -29.22
C ASN A 14 15.23 54.48 -29.25
N CYS A 15 15.96 54.28 -30.36
CA CYS A 15 16.47 55.40 -31.15
C CYS A 15 16.69 55.00 -32.62
N SER A 16 16.31 55.89 -33.54
CA SER A 16 16.36 55.69 -34.99
C SER A 16 17.44 56.56 -35.66
N ILE A 17 17.72 56.21 -36.91
CA ILE A 17 18.21 57.02 -38.04
C ILE A 17 19.74 57.13 -38.24
N GLY A 18 20.18 56.71 -39.44
CA GLY A 18 21.43 57.16 -40.05
C GLY A 18 21.93 56.28 -41.21
N GLY A 19 21.48 56.54 -42.44
CA GLY A 19 21.92 55.85 -43.65
C GLY A 19 23.03 56.57 -44.45
N ARG A 20 23.84 55.78 -45.16
CA ARG A 20 24.62 56.07 -46.39
C ARG A 20 25.37 54.76 -46.71
N GLY A 21 25.35 54.12 -47.89
CA GLY A 21 25.30 54.57 -49.28
C GLY A 21 26.56 54.01 -49.97
N GLY A 22 26.42 53.08 -50.92
CA GLY A 22 27.55 52.52 -51.71
C GLY A 22 27.14 51.31 -52.55
N ALA A 23 27.36 51.39 -53.86
CA ALA A 23 26.75 50.60 -54.93
C ALA A 23 27.60 49.41 -55.46
N GLU A 24 26.95 48.61 -56.33
CA GLU A 24 27.52 47.72 -57.38
C GLU A 24 28.13 46.38 -56.89
N LEU A 25 27.85 45.16 -57.40
CA LEU A 25 27.67 44.61 -58.76
C LEU A 25 26.85 43.27 -58.77
N ARG A 26 26.21 42.97 -59.92
CA ARG A 26 25.52 41.73 -60.42
C ARG A 26 26.27 40.37 -60.21
N PRO A 27 25.70 39.15 -60.44
CA PRO A 27 24.54 38.79 -61.28
C PRO A 27 23.54 37.71 -60.77
N GLU A 28 22.44 37.61 -61.53
CA GLU A 28 21.35 36.62 -61.55
C GLU A 28 21.77 35.14 -61.53
N THR A 29 21.19 34.30 -60.64
CA THR A 29 21.00 32.85 -60.90
C THR A 29 19.73 32.28 -60.24
N ARG A 30 18.68 32.15 -61.06
CA ARG A 30 17.83 30.97 -61.29
C ARG A 30 17.51 30.00 -60.12
N ARG A 31 16.21 29.92 -59.81
CA ARG A 31 15.37 28.76 -59.37
C ARG A 31 16.07 27.50 -58.82
N SER A 32 15.59 27.03 -57.67
CA SER A 32 15.05 25.68 -57.38
C SER A 32 15.21 25.43 -55.86
N GLY A 33 14.23 24.92 -55.12
CA GLY A 33 13.82 23.53 -55.21
C GLY A 33 13.69 22.94 -53.79
N SER A 34 12.49 23.09 -53.23
CA SER A 34 11.81 22.14 -52.35
C SER A 34 11.95 22.20 -50.81
N PRO A 35 10.84 21.90 -50.09
CA PRO A 35 10.57 22.29 -48.70
C PRO A 35 10.28 21.07 -47.79
N ARG A 36 11.04 19.98 -47.92
CA ARG A 36 10.72 18.69 -47.23
C ARG A 36 11.83 18.19 -46.30
N THR A 37 13.10 18.37 -46.64
CA THR A 37 14.24 17.81 -45.87
C THR A 37 14.43 18.46 -44.50
N VAL A 38 14.18 19.76 -44.35
CA VAL A 38 14.30 20.47 -43.06
C VAL A 38 13.21 20.06 -42.09
N ARG A 39 11.98 19.82 -42.58
CA ARG A 39 10.86 19.35 -41.76
C ARG A 39 11.10 17.94 -41.22
N TYR A 40 11.60 17.02 -42.06
CA TYR A 40 12.00 15.69 -41.58
C TYR A 40 13.12 15.79 -40.53
N ARG A 41 14.12 16.64 -40.73
CA ARG A 41 15.23 16.83 -39.76
C ARG A 41 14.75 17.33 -38.40
N ILE A 42 13.79 18.25 -38.35
CA ILE A 42 13.19 18.74 -37.10
C ILE A 42 12.33 17.66 -36.44
N MET A 43 11.48 16.95 -37.21
CA MET A 43 10.66 15.86 -36.66
C MET A 43 11.50 14.69 -36.12
N PHE A 44 12.60 14.34 -36.78
CA PHE A 44 13.51 13.31 -36.29
C PHE A 44 14.20 13.74 -34.98
N LEU A 45 14.52 15.02 -34.79
CA LEU A 45 15.12 15.52 -33.55
C LEU A 45 14.15 15.47 -32.36
N GLU A 46 12.88 15.83 -32.57
CA GLU A 46 11.82 15.74 -31.55
C GLU A 46 11.56 14.28 -31.13
N ILE A 47 11.52 13.36 -32.10
CA ILE A 47 11.36 11.93 -31.82
C ILE A 47 12.57 11.40 -31.05
N LEU A 48 13.79 11.82 -31.38
CA LEU A 48 15.00 11.44 -30.66
C LEU A 48 15.00 12.02 -29.24
N LEU A 49 14.63 13.28 -29.05
CA LEU A 49 14.52 13.91 -27.73
C LEU A 49 13.45 13.23 -26.87
N ALA A 50 12.28 12.93 -27.43
CA ALA A 50 11.22 12.21 -26.73
C ALA A 50 11.63 10.76 -26.39
N SER A 51 12.36 10.09 -27.29
CA SER A 51 12.88 8.75 -27.05
C SER A 51 13.96 8.73 -25.97
N VAL A 52 14.87 9.72 -25.98
CA VAL A 52 15.92 9.86 -24.96
C VAL A 52 15.31 10.26 -23.62
N LEU A 53 14.38 11.22 -23.59
CA LEU A 53 13.68 11.63 -22.38
C LEU A 53 12.84 10.48 -21.82
N GLY A 54 12.11 9.76 -22.68
CA GLY A 54 11.38 8.55 -22.32
C GLY A 54 12.31 7.45 -21.80
N PHE A 55 13.48 7.26 -22.39
CA PHE A 55 14.48 6.32 -21.92
C PHE A 55 15.08 6.74 -20.56
N LEU A 56 15.33 8.03 -20.35
CA LEU A 56 15.84 8.58 -19.08
C LEU A 56 14.79 8.49 -17.97
N ILE A 57 13.53 8.82 -18.26
CA ILE A 57 12.40 8.64 -17.34
C ILE A 57 12.19 7.15 -17.05
N TYR A 58 12.22 6.30 -18.07
CA TYR A 58 12.15 4.85 -17.90
C TYR A 58 13.30 4.34 -17.02
N ARG A 59 14.54 4.78 -17.28
CA ARG A 59 15.70 4.42 -16.46
C ARG A 59 15.54 4.92 -15.03
N TYR A 60 15.00 6.12 -14.83
CA TYR A 60 14.82 6.74 -13.52
C TYR A 60 13.70 6.07 -12.71
N ILE A 61 12.55 5.80 -13.33
CA ILE A 61 11.44 5.07 -12.70
C ILE A 61 11.83 3.60 -12.46
N SER A 62 12.51 2.93 -13.39
CA SER A 62 12.96 1.54 -13.21
C SER A 62 14.18 1.39 -12.30
N TRP A 63 14.87 2.48 -12.00
CA TRP A 63 15.88 2.53 -10.93
C TRP A 63 15.21 2.48 -9.56
N ASN A 64 14.03 3.10 -9.43
CA ASN A 64 13.22 3.07 -8.22
C ASN A 64 12.28 1.87 -8.19
N LYS A 65 12.77 0.67 -8.55
CA LYS A 65 12.01 -0.56 -8.24
C LYS A 65 11.86 -0.61 -6.73
N GLU A 66 10.62 -0.53 -6.26
CA GLU A 66 10.28 -0.87 -4.87
C GLU A 66 11.00 -2.17 -4.54
N GLU A 67 11.82 -2.13 -3.49
CA GLU A 67 12.30 -3.32 -2.83
C GLU A 67 11.05 -4.04 -2.33
N THR A 68 10.48 -4.88 -3.19
CA THR A 68 9.55 -5.91 -2.77
C THR A 68 10.29 -6.64 -1.66
N LEU A 69 9.76 -6.58 -0.43
CA LEU A 69 10.31 -7.33 0.69
C LEU A 69 10.58 -8.73 0.16
N ALA A 70 11.86 -9.10 0.05
CA ALA A 70 12.23 -10.46 -0.26
C ALA A 70 11.74 -11.26 0.95
N LEU A 71 10.53 -11.81 0.84
CA LEU A 71 10.08 -12.86 1.72
C LEU A 71 11.03 -14.02 1.44
N GLU A 72 12.13 -14.08 2.18
CA GLU A 72 12.88 -15.32 2.30
C GLU A 72 11.93 -16.37 2.87
N ASP A 73 11.91 -17.55 2.25
CA ASP A 73 11.23 -18.74 2.75
C ASP A 73 11.89 -19.15 4.09
N GLY A 74 11.43 -18.53 5.17
CA GLY A 74 12.01 -18.63 6.51
C GLY A 74 11.41 -19.80 7.28
N TRP A 75 12.21 -20.47 8.10
CA TRP A 75 11.70 -21.51 9.01
C TRP A 75 11.20 -20.88 10.31
N TRP A 76 9.90 -21.03 10.58
CA TRP A 76 9.21 -20.47 11.76
C TRP A 76 8.83 -21.53 12.80
N GLY A 77 9.26 -22.78 12.58
CA GLY A 77 9.13 -23.86 13.54
C GLY A 77 10.19 -23.81 14.64
N PRO A 78 10.05 -24.64 15.68
CA PRO A 78 11.07 -24.74 16.72
C PRO A 78 12.40 -25.26 16.13
N GLY A 79 13.51 -24.65 16.54
CA GLY A 79 14.87 -25.07 16.14
C GLY A 79 15.25 -24.69 14.70
N ALA A 80 16.33 -25.30 14.20
CA ALA A 80 16.80 -25.10 12.83
C ALA A 80 15.91 -25.85 11.81
N LYS A 81 15.84 -25.35 10.58
CA LYS A 81 15.10 -25.99 9.49
C LYS A 81 15.60 -27.43 9.29
N PRO A 82 14.73 -28.45 9.41
CA PRO A 82 15.10 -29.83 9.11
C PRO A 82 15.53 -29.96 7.65
N THR A 83 16.50 -30.83 7.39
CA THR A 83 16.90 -31.20 6.03
C THR A 83 15.93 -32.19 5.38
N ALA A 84 15.05 -32.82 6.18
CA ALA A 84 13.99 -33.70 5.70
C ALA A 84 12.78 -32.89 5.17
N ARG A 85 12.03 -33.48 4.24
CA ARG A 85 10.82 -32.85 3.66
C ARG A 85 9.74 -32.68 4.73
N GLU A 86 9.06 -31.53 4.70
CA GLU A 86 7.95 -31.23 5.61
C GLU A 86 6.70 -32.06 5.30
N ASP A 87 5.85 -32.21 6.33
CA ASP A 87 4.52 -32.77 6.15
C ASP A 87 3.59 -31.71 5.52
N GLU A 88 3.38 -31.83 4.21
CA GLU A 88 2.50 -30.95 3.43
C GLU A 88 1.03 -31.39 3.47
N SER A 89 0.67 -32.41 4.28
CA SER A 89 -0.69 -32.94 4.31
C SER A 89 -1.68 -31.95 4.91
N ILE A 90 -2.86 -31.89 4.28
CA ILE A 90 -4.00 -31.10 4.75
C ILE A 90 -4.91 -32.02 5.56
N ARG A 91 -5.11 -31.68 6.84
CA ARG A 91 -5.86 -32.51 7.79
C ARG A 91 -7.16 -31.81 8.19
N PRO A 92 -8.30 -32.52 8.26
CA PRO A 92 -9.54 -31.97 8.79
C PRO A 92 -9.35 -31.45 10.22
N PHE A 93 -10.04 -30.37 10.54
CA PHE A 93 -10.06 -29.77 11.87
C PHE A 93 -11.51 -29.53 12.29
N LYS A 94 -11.76 -29.64 13.59
CA LYS A 94 -13.06 -29.36 14.19
C LYS A 94 -12.84 -28.45 15.38
N VAL A 95 -13.63 -27.39 15.47
CA VAL A 95 -13.60 -26.47 16.61
C VAL A 95 -14.31 -27.17 17.76
N GLU A 96 -13.65 -27.29 18.89
CA GLU A 96 -14.21 -27.87 20.11
C GLU A 96 -14.01 -26.88 21.26
N THR A 97 -14.87 -26.97 22.27
CA THR A 97 -14.79 -26.14 23.47
C THR A 97 -15.27 -26.98 24.64
N SER A 98 -14.48 -27.04 25.71
CA SER A 98 -14.81 -27.80 26.91
C SER A 98 -15.71 -27.03 27.86
N ASP A 99 -16.42 -27.74 28.72
CA ASP A 99 -17.23 -27.10 29.76
C ASP A 99 -16.34 -26.38 30.79
N GLU A 100 -15.11 -26.85 30.97
CA GLU A 100 -14.09 -26.21 31.80
C GLU A 100 -13.66 -24.84 31.24
N GLU A 101 -13.49 -24.70 29.93
CA GLU A 101 -13.16 -23.43 29.28
C GLU A 101 -14.29 -22.42 29.42
N ILE A 102 -15.54 -22.86 29.21
CA ILE A 102 -16.72 -21.99 29.40
C ILE A 102 -16.88 -21.59 30.87
N LYS A 103 -16.62 -22.51 31.79
CA LYS A 103 -16.64 -22.22 33.22
C LYS A 103 -15.55 -21.21 33.62
N ASP A 104 -14.33 -21.37 33.10
CA ASP A 104 -13.24 -20.41 33.32
C ASP A 104 -13.60 -19.02 32.77
N LEU A 105 -14.18 -18.97 31.57
CA LEU A 105 -14.70 -17.73 31.00
C LEU A 105 -15.72 -17.06 31.92
N HIS A 106 -16.73 -17.81 32.40
CA HIS A 106 -17.74 -17.27 33.32
C HIS A 106 -17.11 -16.77 34.63
N GLN A 107 -16.16 -17.51 35.18
CA GLN A 107 -15.43 -17.09 36.38
C GLN A 107 -14.67 -15.78 36.16
N ARG A 108 -14.06 -15.58 34.97
CA ARG A 108 -13.36 -14.33 34.64
C ARG A 108 -14.31 -13.16 34.48
N ILE A 109 -15.47 -13.39 33.88
CA ILE A 109 -16.52 -12.37 33.75
C ILE A 109 -17.03 -11.97 35.15
N ASP A 110 -17.28 -12.95 36.02
CA ASP A 110 -17.79 -12.71 37.37
C ASP A 110 -16.77 -11.96 38.25
N ASN A 111 -15.48 -12.11 37.99
CA ASN A 111 -14.38 -11.42 38.69
C ASN A 111 -13.92 -10.11 38.02
N PHE A 112 -14.64 -9.63 37.00
CA PHE A 112 -14.24 -8.45 36.24
C PHE A 112 -14.18 -7.19 37.12
N ARG A 113 -13.04 -6.49 37.07
CA ARG A 113 -12.85 -5.22 37.80
C ARG A 113 -13.47 -4.06 37.04
N TRP A 114 -14.42 -3.41 37.69
CA TRP A 114 -15.19 -2.32 37.11
C TRP A 114 -14.47 -0.96 37.18
N THR A 115 -14.59 -0.14 36.13
CA THR A 115 -14.21 1.28 36.12
C THR A 115 -15.32 2.12 35.52
N ALA A 116 -15.78 3.16 36.23
CA ALA A 116 -16.84 4.04 35.74
C ALA A 116 -16.34 4.91 34.57
N PRO A 117 -17.18 5.16 33.54
CA PRO A 117 -16.79 6.04 32.45
C PRO A 117 -17.00 7.51 32.84
N LEU A 118 -16.41 8.42 32.06
CA LEU A 118 -16.72 9.85 32.16
C LEU A 118 -18.20 10.10 31.78
N GLU A 119 -18.81 11.09 32.41
CA GLU A 119 -20.20 11.50 32.14
C GLU A 119 -20.37 11.91 30.66
N ASP A 120 -21.46 11.46 30.04
CA ASP A 120 -21.81 11.70 28.63
C ASP A 120 -20.73 11.39 27.57
N SER A 121 -19.69 10.65 27.96
CA SER A 121 -18.55 10.34 27.09
C SER A 121 -18.89 9.44 25.90
N ARG A 122 -20.01 8.71 25.96
CA ARG A 122 -20.40 7.69 24.97
C ARG A 122 -19.17 6.83 24.60
N PHE A 123 -18.76 6.81 23.33
CA PHE A 123 -17.56 6.10 22.84
C PHE A 123 -16.41 7.03 22.43
N HIS A 124 -16.47 8.33 22.79
CA HIS A 124 -15.48 9.32 22.34
C HIS A 124 -14.06 9.08 22.89
N TYR A 125 -13.94 8.34 24.00
CA TYR A 125 -12.66 8.03 24.67
C TYR A 125 -12.37 6.52 24.70
N GLY A 126 -12.87 5.79 23.70
CA GLY A 126 -12.76 4.34 23.63
C GLY A 126 -14.03 3.64 24.09
N PHE A 127 -13.91 2.37 24.47
CA PHE A 127 -15.07 1.54 24.76
C PHE A 127 -15.79 1.99 26.03
N ASN A 128 -17.08 2.31 25.92
CA ASN A 128 -17.86 2.75 27.08
C ASN A 128 -18.04 1.61 28.08
N SER A 129 -17.59 1.79 29.32
CA SER A 129 -17.68 0.71 30.31
C SER A 129 -19.14 0.38 30.66
N ASN A 130 -20.07 1.33 30.69
CA ASN A 130 -21.49 1.02 30.95
C ASN A 130 -22.08 0.13 29.86
N TYR A 131 -21.63 0.30 28.62
CA TYR A 131 -21.98 -0.61 27.54
C TYR A 131 -21.30 -1.98 27.69
N LEU A 132 -20.04 -2.03 28.13
CA LEU A 132 -19.32 -3.28 28.39
C LEU A 132 -20.06 -4.18 29.40
N LYS A 133 -20.68 -3.61 30.44
CA LYS A 133 -21.56 -4.37 31.36
C LYS A 133 -22.67 -5.11 30.65
N LYS A 134 -23.29 -4.49 29.63
CA LYS A 134 -24.36 -5.12 28.85
C LYS A 134 -23.81 -6.30 28.05
N VAL A 135 -22.65 -6.12 27.41
CA VAL A 135 -21.97 -7.19 26.66
C VAL A 135 -21.61 -8.35 27.56
N LEU A 136 -20.98 -8.09 28.72
CA LEU A 136 -20.62 -9.12 29.68
C LEU A 136 -21.84 -9.84 30.24
N SER A 137 -22.93 -9.13 30.53
CA SER A 137 -24.20 -9.74 30.97
C SER A 137 -24.76 -10.69 29.91
N TYR A 138 -24.74 -10.29 28.64
CA TYR A 138 -25.20 -11.13 27.54
C TYR A 138 -24.33 -12.39 27.39
N TRP A 139 -23.01 -12.24 27.39
CA TRP A 139 -22.08 -13.39 27.31
C TRP A 139 -22.21 -14.35 28.49
N ARG A 140 -22.51 -13.82 29.68
CA ARG A 140 -22.62 -14.63 30.89
C ARG A 140 -23.93 -15.40 31.01
N ASN A 141 -25.02 -14.82 30.51
CA ASN A 141 -26.38 -15.28 30.84
C ASN A 141 -27.21 -15.70 29.63
N GLU A 142 -26.94 -15.16 28.44
CA GLU A 142 -27.81 -15.30 27.26
C GLU A 142 -27.11 -15.98 26.08
N PHE A 143 -25.77 -15.94 26.04
CA PHE A 143 -25.01 -16.47 24.92
C PHE A 143 -24.82 -18.00 25.01
N ASP A 144 -25.35 -18.71 24.02
CA ASP A 144 -25.19 -20.15 23.89
C ASP A 144 -23.91 -20.49 23.10
N TRP A 145 -22.83 -20.78 23.84
CA TRP A 145 -21.53 -21.16 23.29
C TRP A 145 -21.58 -22.42 22.44
N ARG A 146 -22.30 -23.45 22.88
CA ARG A 146 -22.37 -24.75 22.17
C ARG A 146 -23.04 -24.57 20.82
N LYS A 147 -24.14 -23.82 20.77
CA LYS A 147 -24.82 -23.47 19.52
C LYS A 147 -23.90 -22.73 18.54
N GLN A 148 -23.04 -21.83 19.02
CA GLN A 148 -22.10 -21.14 18.12
C GLN A 148 -21.02 -22.07 17.58
N VAL A 149 -20.48 -22.97 18.41
CA VAL A 149 -19.51 -23.98 17.97
C VAL A 149 -20.12 -24.91 16.92
N GLU A 150 -21.39 -25.31 17.08
CA GLU A 150 -22.12 -26.07 16.07
C GLU A 150 -22.25 -25.30 14.75
N ILE A 151 -22.58 -24.00 14.81
CA ILE A 151 -22.66 -23.15 13.63
C ILE A 151 -21.30 -23.03 12.93
N LEU A 152 -20.21 -22.83 13.69
CA LEU A 152 -18.86 -22.75 13.14
C LEU A 152 -18.47 -24.05 12.42
N ASN A 153 -18.81 -25.19 12.99
CA ASN A 153 -18.50 -26.51 12.41
C ASN A 153 -19.42 -26.93 11.25
N LYS A 154 -20.37 -26.09 10.82
CA LYS A 154 -21.13 -26.34 9.57
C LYS A 154 -20.25 -26.27 8.33
N TYR A 155 -19.13 -25.56 8.42
CA TYR A 155 -18.15 -25.44 7.36
C TYR A 155 -16.97 -26.38 7.63
N PRO A 156 -16.37 -26.97 6.59
CA PRO A 156 -15.19 -27.81 6.75
C PRO A 156 -13.97 -26.95 7.07
N HIS A 157 -13.29 -27.26 8.18
CA HIS A 157 -12.03 -26.61 8.57
C HIS A 157 -10.86 -27.56 8.33
N PHE A 158 -9.69 -26.99 8.06
CA PHE A 158 -8.47 -27.75 7.80
C PHE A 158 -7.26 -27.10 8.45
N LYS A 159 -6.26 -27.92 8.75
CA LYS A 159 -4.93 -27.49 9.20
C LYS A 159 -3.87 -28.12 8.29
N THR A 160 -2.82 -27.36 8.00
CA THR A 160 -1.62 -27.83 7.30
C THR A 160 -0.39 -27.17 7.91
N LYS A 161 0.77 -27.79 7.77
CA LYS A 161 2.04 -27.24 8.25
C LYS A 161 2.66 -26.39 7.16
N ILE A 162 3.06 -25.17 7.50
CA ILE A 162 3.75 -24.26 6.60
C ILE A 162 5.01 -23.78 7.31
N GLU A 163 6.18 -24.05 6.73
CA GLU A 163 7.48 -23.56 7.19
C GLU A 163 7.75 -23.83 8.68
N GLY A 164 7.47 -25.05 9.13
CA GLY A 164 7.66 -25.41 10.53
C GLY A 164 6.56 -24.96 11.49
N LYS A 165 5.64 -24.06 11.09
CA LYS A 165 4.46 -23.72 11.88
C LYS A 165 3.31 -24.68 11.60
N LEU A 166 2.95 -25.43 12.62
CA LEU A 166 1.62 -26.03 12.74
C LEU A 166 0.66 -24.95 13.29
N PRO A 167 -0.62 -24.92 12.87
CA PRO A 167 -1.64 -24.11 13.53
C PRO A 167 -1.96 -24.80 14.86
N GLU A 168 -1.25 -24.37 15.90
CA GLU A 168 -1.41 -24.66 17.34
C GLU A 168 -2.11 -25.98 17.74
N HIS A 169 -1.32 -26.79 18.43
CA HIS A 169 -1.69 -27.98 19.20
C HIS A 169 -2.16 -29.19 18.36
N LEU A 170 -1.27 -30.16 18.19
CA LEU A 170 -1.63 -31.56 18.20
C LEU A 170 -1.12 -32.07 19.55
N GLY A 171 -1.91 -31.86 20.60
CA GLY A 171 -1.78 -32.61 21.83
C GLY A 171 -2.45 -33.96 21.61
N LEU A 172 -1.64 -34.97 21.25
CA LEU A 172 -1.97 -36.35 21.57
C LEU A 172 -1.71 -36.58 23.07
#